data_AF-A0A2E4RC19-F1
#
_entry.id   AF-A0A2E4RC19-F1
#
_cell.length_a   1.000
_cell.length_b   1.000
_cell.length_c   1.000
_cell.angle_alpha   90.00
_cell.angle_beta   90.00
_cell.angle_gamma   90.00
#
_symmetry.space_group_name_H-M   'P 1'
#
loop_
_entity.id
_entity.type
_entity.pdbx_description
1 polymer ?
#
loop_
_entity_poly.entity_id
_entity_poly.type
_entity_poly.pdbx_seq_one_letter_code
_entity_poly.pdbx_strand_id
1 'polypeptide(L)'
;MYTFTKNTKKICFALIAIGIIAISYGFYSASEKHYSDDEIKKTVKTLYQELSTVTVKDKSHSKYKSNGDYKFSDLFYAIENKLHCHFSQEEIERAETIDDVIYITKHYFHAQKQRPWSSLFVSNLFFLMISLGALVWLAVQYISQSGWSASLLRVPQAVTSFLPFGGLIMLFIIITGALHWHHTYHWMDAALTNEYVVEDTIGTDYPIYSNEKIDGVVKNKKYDYIIAGKTAYLNIPFFLIRAFIYLIGWCLAAFMLRKFSLNEDLEGGLRWHNKMFTTSAIFIVFAAVTTSTGAWDWIMSIDTHWFSTLFGWYSFASFFVSACAVIAIITIHLKYSGYLENVNENHMHDFGRYLLAFSIFWTYLWFAQYMLIWYSNIPEEVTYYLIRFESYHILIIIALILNFATPMLLIQDRAAKRLKGQVLFVAILILIGHFIDVYVMIMPGTVGTHWHLGFVEIGTFLGYIGFFTFIVLNSLSKVPLSQKNHPMLIESEHHHI
;
A
#
# COMPACT_ATOMS: atom_id res chain seq x y z
N MET A 1 22.04 -2.72 -27.27
CA MET A 1 21.25 -1.75 -26.48
C MET A 1 19.80 -2.21 -26.50
N TYR A 2 19.06 -2.10 -25.40
CA TYR A 2 17.66 -2.54 -25.38
C TYR A 2 16.79 -1.64 -26.26
N THR A 3 16.02 -2.23 -27.18
CA THR A 3 15.11 -1.47 -28.05
C THR A 3 13.70 -1.54 -27.50
N PHE A 4 13.19 -0.42 -26.99
CA PHE A 4 11.82 -0.33 -26.49
C PHE A 4 10.82 -0.29 -27.65
N THR A 5 10.14 -1.42 -27.90
CA THR A 5 9.26 -1.58 -29.05
C THR A 5 8.06 -0.63 -29.04
N LYS A 6 7.60 -0.21 -30.23
CA LYS A 6 6.41 0.63 -30.37
C LYS A 6 5.15 -0.03 -29.82
N ASN A 7 5.02 -1.36 -29.96
CA ASN A 7 3.85 -2.11 -29.49
C ASN A 7 3.80 -2.13 -27.95
N THR A 8 4.93 -2.39 -27.28
CA THR A 8 4.99 -2.37 -25.81
C THR A 8 4.67 -0.96 -25.26
N LYS A 9 5.14 0.11 -25.91
CA LYS A 9 4.76 1.49 -25.54
C LYS A 9 3.25 1.72 -25.63
N LYS A 10 2.61 1.28 -26.72
CA LYS A 10 1.15 1.40 -26.89
C LYS A 10 0.39 0.66 -25.79
N ILE A 11 0.82 -0.54 -25.42
CA ILE A 11 0.22 -1.31 -24.32
C ILE A 11 0.35 -0.55 -23.00
N CYS A 12 1.53 0.01 -22.69
CA CYS A 12 1.72 0.79 -21.48
C CYS A 12 0.80 2.01 -21.44
N PHE A 13 0.67 2.75 -22.56
CA PHE A 13 -0.24 3.89 -22.64
C PHE A 13 -1.72 3.49 -22.51
N ALA A 14 -2.12 2.35 -23.08
CA ALA A 14 -3.48 1.83 -22.91
C ALA A 14 -3.79 1.49 -21.44
N LEU A 15 -2.85 0.85 -20.75
CA LEU A 15 -2.98 0.55 -19.31
C LEU A 15 -3.06 1.84 -18.48
N ILE A 16 -2.19 2.82 -18.74
CA ILE A 16 -2.22 4.13 -18.08
C ILE A 16 -3.57 4.82 -18.29
N ALA A 17 -4.12 4.78 -19.51
CA ALA A 17 -5.42 5.36 -19.81
C ALA A 17 -6.55 4.67 -19.03
N ILE A 18 -6.55 3.33 -18.94
CA ILE A 18 -7.50 2.56 -18.12
C ILE A 18 -7.42 3.02 -16.65
N GLY A 19 -6.21 3.19 -16.11
CA GLY A 19 -6.02 3.66 -14.74
C GLY A 19 -6.56 5.06 -14.49
N ILE A 20 -6.28 6.00 -15.41
CA ILE A 20 -6.80 7.38 -15.30
C ILE A 20 -8.34 7.37 -15.35
N ILE A 21 -8.94 6.58 -16.23
CA ILE A 21 -10.40 6.44 -16.34
C ILE A 21 -10.98 5.85 -15.04
N ALA A 22 -10.36 4.80 -14.50
CA ALA A 22 -10.81 4.15 -13.27
C ALA A 22 -10.75 5.09 -12.05
N ILE A 23 -9.65 5.81 -11.88
CA ILE A 23 -9.50 6.80 -10.81
C ILE A 23 -10.50 7.95 -10.97
N SER A 24 -10.62 8.49 -12.18
CA SER A 24 -11.54 9.61 -12.47
C SER A 24 -12.99 9.20 -12.23
N TYR A 25 -13.37 7.98 -12.63
CA TYR A 25 -14.67 7.41 -12.32
C TYR A 25 -14.88 7.22 -10.81
N GLY A 26 -13.86 6.75 -10.09
CA GLY A 26 -13.92 6.62 -8.63
C GLY A 26 -14.18 7.95 -7.93
N PHE A 27 -13.47 9.01 -8.31
CA PHE A 27 -13.69 10.36 -7.78
C PHE A 27 -15.05 10.95 -8.18
N TYR A 28 -15.48 10.74 -9.44
CA TYR A 28 -16.79 11.17 -9.91
C TYR A 28 -17.91 10.49 -9.11
N SER A 29 -17.86 9.16 -8.96
CA SER A 29 -18.84 8.38 -8.22
C SER A 29 -18.89 8.75 -6.73
N ALA A 30 -17.73 9.05 -6.13
CA ALA A 30 -17.63 9.55 -4.76
C ALA A 30 -18.25 10.95 -4.58
N SER A 31 -18.14 11.82 -5.59
CA SER A 31 -18.70 13.18 -5.56
C SER A 31 -20.21 13.21 -5.78
N GLU A 32 -20.77 12.31 -6.60
CA GLU A 32 -22.20 12.28 -6.92
C GLU A 32 -23.06 11.88 -5.70
N LYS A 33 -22.53 11.01 -4.83
CA LYS A 33 -23.21 10.52 -3.62
C LYS A 33 -22.87 11.34 -2.36
N HIS A 34 -22.88 12.67 -2.46
CA HIS A 34 -22.54 13.53 -1.33
C HIS A 34 -23.77 13.84 -0.47
N TYR A 35 -23.91 13.12 0.65
CA TYR A 35 -24.81 13.51 1.74
C TYR A 35 -23.99 14.15 2.88
N SER A 36 -24.50 15.23 3.46
CA SER A 36 -23.95 15.79 4.70
C SER A 36 -24.32 14.92 5.90
N ASP A 37 -23.48 14.94 6.93
CA ASP A 37 -23.69 14.24 8.20
C ASP A 37 -25.06 14.54 8.82
N ASP A 38 -25.51 15.79 8.72
CA ASP A 38 -26.79 16.23 9.24
C ASP A 38 -27.96 15.80 8.36
N GLU A 39 -27.77 15.74 7.05
CA GLU A 39 -28.77 15.21 6.12
C GLU A 39 -28.99 13.72 6.34
N ILE A 40 -27.92 12.94 6.53
CA ILE A 40 -27.99 11.51 6.87
C ILE A 40 -28.75 11.34 8.20
N LYS A 41 -28.34 12.07 9.23
CA LYS A 41 -28.96 12.01 10.57
C LYS A 41 -30.44 12.36 10.51
N LYS A 42 -30.82 13.42 9.79
CA LYS A 42 -32.20 13.83 9.61
C LYS A 42 -32.98 12.76 8.85
N THR A 43 -32.43 12.24 7.76
CA THR A 43 -33.08 11.22 6.93
C THR A 43 -33.34 9.93 7.70
N VAL A 44 -32.36 9.42 8.43
CA VAL A 44 -32.50 8.21 9.26
C VAL A 44 -33.56 8.42 10.34
N LYS A 45 -33.54 9.57 11.03
CA LYS A 45 -34.56 9.88 12.05
C LYS A 45 -35.97 10.00 11.47
N THR A 46 -36.13 10.64 10.31
CA THR A 46 -37.42 10.72 9.62
C THR A 46 -37.94 9.33 9.24
N LEU A 47 -37.09 8.49 8.63
CA LEU A 47 -37.47 7.12 8.26
C LEU A 47 -37.84 6.27 9.48
N TYR A 48 -37.08 6.42 10.58
CA TYR A 48 -37.39 5.73 11.83
C TYR A 48 -38.76 6.15 12.40
N GLN A 49 -39.09 7.44 12.36
CA GLN A 49 -40.40 7.95 12.78
C GLN A 49 -41.53 7.42 11.89
N GLU A 50 -41.35 7.44 10.56
CA GLU A 50 -42.32 6.90 9.60
C GLU A 50 -42.59 5.41 9.89
N LEU A 51 -41.55 4.58 10.04
CA LEU A 51 -41.67 3.15 10.35
C LEU A 51 -42.29 2.89 11.73
N SER A 52 -42.00 3.74 12.72
CA SER A 52 -42.56 3.64 14.08
C SER A 52 -44.05 4.02 14.14
N THR A 53 -44.53 4.88 13.23
CA THR A 53 -45.95 5.24 13.13
C THR A 53 -46.80 4.17 12.43
N VAL A 54 -46.21 3.41 11.51
CA VAL A 54 -46.89 2.32 10.78
C VAL A 54 -47.13 1.09 11.66
N THR A 55 -46.35 0.91 12.72
CA THR A 55 -46.40 -0.28 13.59
C THR A 55 -47.68 -0.42 14.43
N VAL A 56 -48.58 0.59 14.44
CA VAL A 56 -49.85 0.58 15.19
C VAL A 56 -51.07 0.25 14.32
N LYS A 57 -51.00 0.27 12.97
CA LYS A 57 -52.24 0.16 12.17
C LYS A 57 -52.35 -0.91 11.08
N ASP A 58 -51.31 -1.55 10.57
CA ASP A 58 -51.53 -2.65 9.60
C ASP A 58 -50.31 -3.56 9.47
N LYS A 59 -50.39 -4.78 10.01
CA LYS A 59 -49.38 -5.84 9.78
C LYS A 59 -49.58 -6.59 8.45
N SER A 60 -50.52 -6.17 7.59
CA SER A 60 -50.84 -6.88 6.34
C SER A 60 -50.22 -6.28 5.06
N HIS A 61 -49.72 -5.04 5.09
CA HIS A 61 -49.21 -4.37 3.87
C HIS A 61 -47.97 -3.46 4.09
N SER A 62 -46.91 -3.94 4.75
CA SER A 62 -45.62 -3.24 4.66
C SER A 62 -44.95 -3.59 3.33
N LYS A 63 -44.66 -2.56 2.51
CA LYS A 63 -43.98 -2.64 1.20
C LYS A 63 -42.48 -2.96 1.31
N TYR A 64 -42.01 -3.14 2.54
CA TYR A 64 -40.62 -3.27 2.95
C TYR A 64 -40.57 -4.40 3.99
N LYS A 65 -40.50 -5.65 3.55
CA LYS A 65 -40.32 -6.82 4.43
C LYS A 65 -38.92 -7.37 4.21
N SER A 66 -38.07 -7.22 5.22
CA SER A 66 -36.80 -7.93 5.30
C SER A 66 -37.01 -9.38 5.77
N ASN A 67 -36.19 -10.32 5.28
CA ASN A 67 -36.14 -11.71 5.72
C ASN A 67 -35.21 -11.94 6.95
N GLY A 68 -34.68 -10.88 7.58
CA GLY A 68 -33.76 -10.98 8.72
C GLY A 68 -34.42 -10.64 10.06
N ASP A 69 -34.15 -11.44 11.09
CA ASP A 69 -34.68 -11.34 12.47
C ASP A 69 -34.03 -10.19 13.31
N TYR A 70 -33.44 -9.18 12.66
CA TYR A 70 -32.67 -8.12 13.32
C TYR A 70 -33.49 -6.86 13.61
N LYS A 71 -33.25 -6.22 14.76
CA LYS A 71 -34.05 -5.13 15.35
C LYS A 71 -34.33 -3.94 14.41
N PHE A 72 -33.35 -3.53 13.60
CA PHE A 72 -33.46 -2.38 12.67
C PHE A 72 -33.45 -2.77 11.20
N SER A 73 -33.69 -4.05 10.86
CA SER A 73 -33.56 -4.53 9.48
C SER A 73 -34.44 -3.76 8.48
N ASP A 74 -35.70 -3.47 8.85
CA ASP A 74 -36.61 -2.69 8.00
C ASP A 74 -36.16 -1.23 7.81
N LEU A 75 -35.52 -0.64 8.84
CA LEU A 75 -34.97 0.71 8.76
C LEU A 75 -33.77 0.75 7.81
N PHE A 76 -32.85 -0.22 7.91
CA PHE A 76 -31.73 -0.33 6.98
C PHE A 76 -32.23 -0.49 5.55
N TYR A 77 -33.20 -1.37 5.29
CA TYR A 77 -33.76 -1.54 3.95
C TYR A 77 -34.44 -0.27 3.41
N ALA A 78 -35.12 0.51 4.27
CA ALA A 78 -35.67 1.81 3.88
C ALA A 78 -34.56 2.83 3.55
N ILE A 79 -33.46 2.83 4.32
CA ILE A 79 -32.29 3.68 4.07
C ILE A 79 -31.61 3.29 2.75
N GLU A 80 -31.37 1.99 2.51
CA GLU A 80 -30.78 1.48 1.26
C GLU A 80 -31.57 1.94 0.03
N ASN A 81 -32.89 1.84 0.09
CA ASN A 81 -33.76 2.28 -1.00
C ASN A 81 -33.75 3.80 -1.20
N LYS A 82 -33.70 4.58 -0.12
CA LYS A 82 -33.76 6.05 -0.18
C LYS A 82 -32.42 6.70 -0.55
N LEU A 83 -31.32 6.17 -0.04
CA LEU A 83 -29.98 6.71 -0.24
C LEU A 83 -29.16 5.94 -1.28
N HIS A 84 -29.72 4.89 -1.89
CA HIS A 84 -29.06 4.04 -2.90
C HIS A 84 -27.71 3.49 -2.42
N CYS A 85 -27.72 2.95 -1.19
CA CYS A 85 -26.59 2.30 -0.53
C CYS A 85 -26.90 0.84 -0.21
N HIS A 86 -25.89 0.08 0.22
CA HIS A 86 -26.05 -1.30 0.65
C HIS A 86 -25.19 -1.58 1.89
N PHE A 87 -25.77 -2.21 2.90
CA PHE A 87 -25.11 -2.55 4.16
C PHE A 87 -24.87 -4.06 4.27
N SER A 88 -23.79 -4.44 4.93
CA SER A 88 -23.48 -5.85 5.17
C SER A 88 -24.41 -6.43 6.26
N GLN A 89 -24.57 -7.74 6.28
CA GLN A 89 -25.35 -8.40 7.34
C GLN A 89 -24.74 -8.15 8.73
N GLU A 90 -23.41 -8.14 8.84
CA GLU A 90 -22.66 -7.85 10.07
C GLU A 90 -22.97 -6.45 10.61
N GLU A 91 -23.11 -5.45 9.73
CA GLU A 91 -23.47 -4.08 10.13
C GLU A 91 -24.90 -3.99 10.66
N ILE A 92 -25.83 -4.67 10.00
CA ILE A 92 -27.24 -4.71 10.41
C ILE A 92 -27.38 -5.42 11.77
N GLU A 93 -26.60 -6.47 12.00
CA GLU A 93 -26.58 -7.22 13.25
C GLU A 93 -26.02 -6.40 14.42
N ARG A 94 -24.97 -5.60 14.18
CA ARG A 94 -24.31 -4.78 15.21
C ARG A 94 -25.14 -3.60 15.72
N ALA A 95 -26.18 -3.19 15.02
CA ALA A 95 -26.95 -2.00 15.38
C ALA A 95 -27.96 -2.28 16.50
N GLU A 96 -27.69 -1.77 17.71
CA GLU A 96 -28.59 -1.93 18.87
C GLU A 96 -29.45 -0.69 19.16
N THR A 97 -28.98 0.48 18.73
CA THR A 97 -29.61 1.80 18.89
C THR A 97 -29.77 2.54 17.57
N ILE A 98 -30.61 3.58 17.55
CA ILE A 98 -30.78 4.44 16.37
C ILE A 98 -29.48 5.20 16.07
N ASP A 99 -28.73 5.57 17.11
CA ASP A 99 -27.45 6.25 16.95
C ASP A 99 -26.42 5.33 16.26
N ASP A 100 -26.47 4.02 16.49
CA ASP A 100 -25.65 3.04 15.76
C ASP A 100 -26.03 2.99 14.27
N VAL A 101 -27.33 3.02 13.94
CA VAL A 101 -27.80 3.08 12.54
C VAL A 101 -27.32 4.36 11.85
N ILE A 102 -27.40 5.50 12.55
CA ILE A 102 -26.88 6.78 12.05
C ILE A 102 -25.36 6.69 11.83
N TYR A 103 -24.63 6.13 12.80
CA TYR A 103 -23.18 5.97 12.73
C TYR A 103 -22.77 5.08 11.56
N ILE A 104 -23.38 3.91 11.39
CA ILE A 104 -23.12 2.98 10.28
C ILE A 104 -23.41 3.65 8.94
N THR A 105 -24.53 4.38 8.83
CA THR A 105 -24.90 5.07 7.59
C THR A 105 -23.88 6.17 7.24
N LYS A 106 -23.44 6.96 8.23
CA LYS A 106 -22.38 7.97 8.01
C LYS A 106 -21.07 7.30 7.58
N HIS A 107 -20.66 6.27 8.31
CA HIS A 107 -19.42 5.54 8.04
C HIS A 107 -19.39 4.97 6.61
N TYR A 108 -20.51 4.46 6.10
CA TYR A 108 -20.64 4.02 4.70
C TYR A 108 -20.27 5.13 3.71
N PHE A 109 -20.86 6.33 3.84
CA PHE A 109 -20.60 7.43 2.91
C PHE A 109 -19.19 8.00 3.04
N HIS A 110 -18.62 8.04 4.24
CA HIS A 110 -17.21 8.38 4.43
C HIS A 110 -16.29 7.36 3.73
N ALA A 111 -16.55 6.06 3.91
CA ALA A 111 -15.78 5.00 3.26
C ALA A 111 -15.85 5.09 1.73
N GLN A 112 -17.01 5.38 1.15
CA GLN A 112 -17.15 5.57 -0.31
C GLN A 112 -16.33 6.77 -0.83
N LYS A 113 -16.33 7.89 -0.09
CA LYS A 113 -15.51 9.07 -0.45
C LYS A 113 -14.00 8.79 -0.33
N GLN A 114 -13.63 8.00 0.67
CA GLN A 114 -12.24 7.66 0.95
C GLN A 114 -11.66 6.63 -0.02
N ARG A 115 -12.50 5.75 -0.55
CA ARG A 115 -12.10 4.64 -1.42
C ARG A 115 -11.19 4.96 -2.62
N PRO A 116 -11.46 5.96 -3.48
CA PRO A 116 -10.55 6.29 -4.59
C PRO A 116 -9.17 6.75 -4.10
N TRP A 117 -9.11 7.46 -2.96
CA TRP A 117 -7.85 7.85 -2.33
C TRP A 117 -7.09 6.64 -1.81
N SER A 118 -7.77 5.70 -1.14
CA SER A 118 -7.16 4.46 -0.66
C SER A 118 -6.63 3.59 -1.79
N SER A 119 -7.38 3.45 -2.89
CA SER A 119 -6.94 2.71 -4.09
C SER A 119 -5.68 3.32 -4.72
N LEU A 120 -5.65 4.65 -4.85
CA LEU A 120 -4.49 5.40 -5.32
C LEU A 120 -3.29 5.18 -4.38
N PHE A 121 -3.52 5.24 -3.07
CA PHE A 121 -2.50 5.08 -2.05
C PHE A 121 -1.89 3.67 -2.03
N VAL A 122 -2.72 2.62 -1.99
CA VAL A 122 -2.28 1.21 -2.06
C VAL A 122 -1.42 0.96 -3.29
N SER A 123 -1.90 1.39 -4.46
CA SER A 123 -1.19 1.18 -5.72
C SER A 123 0.12 1.95 -5.76
N ASN A 124 0.11 3.24 -5.38
CA ASN A 124 1.33 4.04 -5.35
C ASN A 124 2.37 3.46 -4.39
N LEU A 125 1.95 3.11 -3.18
CA LEU A 125 2.83 2.56 -2.15
C LEU A 125 3.46 1.25 -2.62
N PHE A 126 2.69 0.36 -3.24
CA PHE A 126 3.20 -0.92 -3.75
C PHE A 126 4.35 -0.73 -4.76
N PHE A 127 4.16 0.10 -5.79
CA PHE A 127 5.21 0.34 -6.80
C PHE A 127 6.37 1.20 -6.30
N LEU A 128 6.10 2.16 -5.40
CA LEU A 128 7.14 2.92 -4.72
C LEU A 128 8.04 2.00 -3.89
N MET A 129 7.44 1.10 -3.11
CA MET A 129 8.16 0.16 -2.26
C MET A 129 8.92 -0.90 -3.07
N ILE A 130 8.39 -1.39 -4.20
CA ILE A 130 9.15 -2.22 -5.16
C ILE A 130 10.40 -1.48 -5.65
N SER A 131 10.27 -0.19 -5.95
CA SER A 131 11.38 0.63 -6.44
C SER A 131 12.44 0.84 -5.36
N LEU A 132 12.02 1.03 -4.11
CA LEU A 132 12.91 1.11 -2.95
C LEU A 132 13.57 -0.24 -2.66
N GLY A 133 12.82 -1.34 -2.71
CA GLY A 133 13.34 -2.70 -2.55
C GLY A 133 14.39 -3.04 -3.60
N ALA A 134 14.22 -2.58 -4.85
CA ALA A 134 15.22 -2.76 -5.90
C ALA A 134 16.49 -1.93 -5.65
N LEU A 135 16.37 -0.76 -5.03
CA LEU A 135 17.51 0.07 -4.61
C LEU A 135 18.28 -0.62 -3.48
N VAL A 136 17.57 -1.17 -2.49
CA VAL A 136 18.17 -1.97 -1.42
C VAL A 136 18.85 -3.20 -2.01
N TRP A 137 18.19 -3.91 -2.92
CA TRP A 137 18.77 -5.07 -3.60
C TRP A 137 20.07 -4.71 -4.33
N LEU A 138 20.08 -3.61 -5.08
CA LEU A 138 21.28 -3.08 -5.75
C LEU A 138 22.40 -2.75 -4.77
N ALA A 139 22.08 -2.06 -3.67
CA ALA A 139 23.05 -1.68 -2.65
C ALA A 139 23.67 -2.93 -1.97
N VAL A 140 22.85 -3.95 -1.69
CA VAL A 140 23.31 -5.22 -1.14
C VAL A 140 24.31 -5.89 -2.08
N GLN A 141 24.07 -5.92 -3.40
CA GLN A 141 25.02 -6.52 -4.35
C GLN A 141 26.37 -5.82 -4.37
N TYR A 142 26.39 -4.48 -4.27
CA TYR A 142 27.65 -3.73 -4.20
C TYR A 142 28.41 -4.00 -2.90
N ILE A 143 27.72 -4.04 -1.76
CA ILE A 143 28.36 -4.26 -0.45
C ILE A 143 28.85 -5.70 -0.31
N SER A 144 28.07 -6.66 -0.79
CA SER A 144 28.45 -8.07 -0.74
C SER A 144 29.49 -8.45 -1.79
N GLN A 145 29.85 -7.52 -2.69
CA GLN A 145 30.83 -7.75 -3.74
C GLN A 145 30.47 -8.99 -4.57
N SER A 146 29.18 -9.06 -4.94
CA SER A 146 28.55 -10.23 -5.53
C SER A 146 28.89 -10.41 -7.00
N GLY A 147 29.63 -11.47 -7.32
CA GLY A 147 30.06 -11.78 -8.68
C GLY A 147 28.93 -12.19 -9.63
N TRP A 148 27.97 -13.00 -9.18
CA TRP A 148 26.89 -13.50 -10.04
C TRP A 148 25.99 -12.39 -10.60
N SER A 149 25.81 -11.31 -9.85
CA SER A 149 24.85 -10.25 -10.15
C SER A 149 25.37 -9.14 -11.06
N ALA A 150 26.70 -9.07 -11.30
CA ALA A 150 27.34 -7.93 -11.94
C ALA A 150 26.79 -7.63 -13.36
N SER A 151 26.52 -8.67 -14.15
CA SER A 151 25.93 -8.52 -15.50
C SER A 151 24.47 -8.04 -15.49
N LEU A 152 23.81 -8.04 -14.33
CA LEU A 152 22.39 -7.76 -14.17
C LEU A 152 22.08 -6.40 -13.54
N LEU A 153 23.09 -5.68 -13.02
CA LEU A 153 22.89 -4.48 -12.18
C LEU A 153 22.18 -3.31 -12.88
N ARG A 154 22.11 -3.30 -14.23
CA ARG A 154 21.31 -2.33 -14.99
C ARG A 154 19.79 -2.53 -14.81
N VAL A 155 19.34 -3.75 -14.54
CA VAL A 155 17.92 -4.07 -14.30
C VAL A 155 17.39 -3.39 -13.03
N PRO A 156 17.95 -3.64 -11.82
CA PRO A 156 17.49 -2.93 -10.62
C PRO A 156 17.70 -1.42 -10.72
N GLN A 157 18.79 -0.93 -11.32
CA GLN A 157 18.94 0.52 -11.58
C GLN A 157 17.78 1.10 -12.41
N ALA A 158 17.27 0.36 -13.39
CA ALA A 158 16.09 0.78 -14.13
C ALA A 158 14.81 0.70 -13.30
N VAL A 159 14.63 -0.33 -12.47
CA VAL A 159 13.50 -0.43 -11.54
C VAL A 159 13.45 0.77 -10.59
N THR A 160 14.59 1.18 -10.02
CA THR A 160 14.69 2.34 -9.12
C THR A 160 14.34 3.67 -9.79
N SER A 161 14.29 3.75 -11.13
CA SER A 161 13.96 5.00 -11.83
C SER A 161 12.52 5.45 -11.65
N PHE A 162 11.65 4.60 -11.10
CA PHE A 162 10.29 4.96 -10.71
C PHE A 162 10.19 5.69 -9.36
N LEU A 163 11.21 5.59 -8.49
CA LEU A 163 11.24 6.27 -7.17
C LEU A 163 10.80 7.74 -7.18
N PRO A 164 11.33 8.63 -8.05
CA PRO A 164 10.92 10.03 -8.04
C PRO A 164 9.44 10.22 -8.41
N PHE A 165 8.89 9.38 -9.30
CA PHE A 165 7.49 9.48 -9.71
C PHE A 165 6.56 9.00 -8.59
N GLY A 166 6.82 7.82 -8.02
CA GLY A 166 6.06 7.30 -6.89
C GLY A 166 6.19 8.19 -5.65
N GLY A 167 7.36 8.79 -5.42
CA GLY A 167 7.61 9.70 -4.32
C GLY A 167 6.84 11.02 -4.45
N LEU A 168 6.78 11.60 -5.64
CA LEU A 168 5.96 12.80 -5.88
C LEU A 168 4.47 12.53 -5.67
N ILE A 169 3.96 11.39 -6.16
CA ILE A 169 2.57 11.00 -5.92
C ILE A 169 2.32 10.73 -4.43
N MET A 170 3.28 10.13 -3.74
CA MET A 170 3.18 9.90 -2.29
C MET A 170 3.09 11.22 -1.50
N LEU A 171 3.95 12.19 -1.82
CA LEU A 171 3.86 13.53 -1.22
C LEU A 171 2.54 14.21 -1.55
N PHE A 172 2.05 14.08 -2.78
CA PHE A 172 0.74 14.61 -3.16
C PHE A 172 -0.37 14.04 -2.28
N ILE A 173 -0.44 12.72 -2.09
CA ILE A 173 -1.45 12.06 -1.24
C ILE A 173 -1.35 12.56 0.21
N ILE A 174 -0.14 12.67 0.76
CA ILE A 174 0.06 13.13 2.13
C ILE A 174 -0.35 14.61 2.27
N ILE A 175 0.06 15.47 1.35
CA ILE A 175 -0.26 16.91 1.38
C ILE A 175 -1.77 17.11 1.25
N THR A 176 -2.44 16.41 0.33
CA THR A 176 -3.90 16.52 0.21
C THR A 176 -4.63 16.00 1.45
N GLY A 177 -4.07 15.02 2.16
CA GLY A 177 -4.59 14.57 3.46
C GLY A 177 -4.44 15.65 4.54
N ALA A 178 -3.28 16.31 4.59
CA ALA A 178 -3.03 17.44 5.49
C ALA A 178 -3.90 18.67 5.17
N LEU A 179 -4.34 18.81 3.92
CA LEU A 179 -5.30 19.84 3.48
C LEU A 179 -6.77 19.42 3.65
N HIS A 180 -7.04 18.27 4.30
CA HIS A 180 -8.37 17.71 4.54
C HIS A 180 -9.18 17.40 3.27
N TRP A 181 -8.52 17.08 2.15
CA TRP A 181 -9.23 16.61 0.94
C TRP A 181 -9.69 15.15 1.06
N HIS A 182 -9.11 14.43 2.02
CA HIS A 182 -9.46 13.07 2.39
C HIS A 182 -9.06 12.82 3.85
N HIS A 183 -9.57 11.72 4.41
CA HIS A 183 -9.40 11.39 5.83
C HIS A 183 -8.65 10.06 6.00
N THR A 184 -7.62 9.83 5.17
CA THR A 184 -6.76 8.63 5.28
C THR A 184 -6.11 8.52 6.66
N TYR A 185 -5.74 9.67 7.25
CA TYR A 185 -5.11 9.78 8.56
C TYR A 185 -6.03 10.58 9.47
N HIS A 186 -6.85 9.92 10.27
CA HIS A 186 -7.83 10.58 11.15
C HIS A 186 -7.17 11.47 12.20
N TRP A 187 -5.95 11.14 12.65
CA TRP A 187 -5.18 11.96 13.59
C TRP A 187 -4.80 13.35 13.06
N MET A 188 -4.94 13.60 11.75
CA MET A 188 -4.79 14.94 11.19
C MET A 188 -5.98 15.85 11.53
N ASP A 189 -7.10 15.31 12.02
CA ASP A 189 -8.24 16.09 12.50
C ASP A 189 -7.96 16.73 13.87
N ALA A 190 -8.03 18.06 13.91
CA ALA A 190 -7.89 18.86 15.12
C ALA A 190 -8.94 18.52 16.19
N ALA A 191 -10.07 17.92 15.80
CA ALA A 191 -11.11 17.48 16.72
C ALA A 191 -10.67 16.33 17.64
N LEU A 192 -9.63 15.57 17.28
CA LEU A 192 -9.17 14.44 18.08
C LEU A 192 -8.05 14.82 19.06
N THR A 193 -7.30 15.88 18.76
CA THR A 193 -6.10 16.27 19.52
C THR A 193 -6.33 17.39 20.51
N ASN A 194 -7.40 18.17 20.36
CA ASN A 194 -7.66 19.33 21.21
C ASN A 194 -8.70 19.06 22.31
N GLU A 195 -8.37 19.47 23.54
CA GLU A 195 -9.20 19.20 24.73
C GLU A 195 -10.52 19.98 24.78
N TYR A 196 -10.55 21.16 24.17
CA TYR A 196 -11.70 22.08 24.22
C TYR A 196 -12.15 22.49 22.81
N VAL A 197 -13.42 22.87 22.71
CA VAL A 197 -14.04 23.42 21.49
C VAL A 197 -14.82 24.68 21.87
N VAL A 198 -14.77 25.72 21.03
CA VAL A 198 -15.52 26.96 21.25
C VAL A 198 -17.02 26.68 21.13
N GLU A 199 -17.80 27.00 22.16
CA GLU A 199 -19.21 26.66 22.29
C GLU A 199 -20.04 27.12 21.09
N ASP A 200 -19.84 28.37 20.68
CA ASP A 200 -20.55 29.01 19.57
C ASP A 200 -20.27 28.36 18.20
N THR A 201 -19.20 27.57 18.11
CA THR A 201 -18.79 26.90 16.86
C THR A 201 -19.25 25.44 16.80
N ILE A 202 -19.83 24.91 17.88
CA ILE A 202 -20.34 23.54 17.93
C ILE A 202 -21.52 23.39 16.97
N GLY A 203 -21.38 22.54 15.95
CA GLY A 203 -22.41 22.29 14.94
C GLY A 203 -22.31 23.20 13.71
N THR A 204 -21.29 24.05 13.62
CA THR A 204 -20.91 24.71 12.37
C THR A 204 -20.02 23.79 11.52
N ASP A 205 -19.88 24.11 10.23
CA ASP A 205 -19.00 23.36 9.32
C ASP A 205 -17.50 23.46 9.70
N TYR A 206 -17.12 24.46 10.51
CA TYR A 206 -15.73 24.74 10.91
C TYR A 206 -15.62 24.99 12.43
N PRO A 207 -15.75 23.96 13.27
CA PRO A 207 -15.57 24.08 14.71
C PRO A 207 -14.15 24.54 15.06
N ILE A 208 -14.04 25.48 16.01
CA ILE A 208 -12.75 25.99 16.48
C ILE A 208 -12.34 25.24 17.74
N TYR A 209 -11.16 24.63 17.69
CA TYR A 209 -10.62 23.82 18.77
C TYR A 209 -9.48 24.53 19.50
N SER A 210 -9.34 24.27 20.80
CA SER A 210 -8.30 24.86 21.65
C SER A 210 -7.83 23.85 22.70
N ASN A 211 -6.54 23.92 23.07
CA ASN A 211 -6.00 23.23 24.24
C ASN A 211 -6.07 24.07 25.52
N GLU A 212 -6.35 25.36 25.38
CA GLU A 212 -6.45 26.28 26.50
C GLU A 212 -7.92 26.49 26.91
N LYS A 213 -8.14 26.50 28.22
CA LYS A 213 -9.44 26.81 28.81
C LYS A 213 -9.66 28.33 28.80
N ILE A 214 -10.10 28.82 27.65
CA ILE A 214 -10.49 30.22 27.41
C ILE A 214 -12.00 30.39 27.72
N ASP A 215 -12.45 31.61 27.97
CA ASP A 215 -13.89 31.90 28.12
C ASP A 215 -14.65 31.54 26.83
N GLY A 216 -15.77 30.82 26.96
CA GLY A 216 -16.59 30.37 25.84
C GLY A 216 -16.17 29.01 25.22
N VAL A 217 -15.31 28.23 25.88
CA VAL A 217 -14.98 26.86 25.44
C VAL A 217 -15.61 25.78 26.32
N VAL A 218 -16.03 24.68 25.68
CA VAL A 218 -16.59 23.48 26.32
C VAL A 218 -15.66 22.30 26.08
N LYS A 219 -15.67 21.31 26.99
CA LYS A 219 -14.89 20.08 26.83
C LYS A 219 -15.29 19.35 25.55
N ASN A 220 -14.30 19.06 24.71
CA ASN A 220 -14.51 18.38 23.44
C ASN A 220 -14.87 16.91 23.67
N LYS A 221 -16.02 16.47 23.15
CA LYS A 221 -16.48 15.07 23.26
C LYS A 221 -15.68 14.11 22.36
N LYS A 222 -15.03 14.64 21.32
CA LYS A 222 -14.23 13.86 20.36
C LYS A 222 -12.75 13.78 20.74
N TYR A 223 -12.34 14.42 21.84
CA TYR A 223 -10.95 14.40 22.29
C TYR A 223 -10.49 12.99 22.60
N ASP A 224 -9.34 12.62 22.04
CA ASP A 224 -8.72 11.31 22.19
C ASP A 224 -7.34 11.47 22.85
N TYR A 225 -7.24 10.99 24.09
CA TYR A 225 -6.04 11.12 24.89
C TYR A 225 -4.85 10.31 24.34
N ILE A 226 -5.10 9.20 23.63
CA ILE A 226 -4.04 8.35 23.05
C ILE A 226 -3.44 9.08 21.85
N ILE A 227 -4.30 9.64 20.98
CA ILE A 227 -3.85 10.41 19.81
C ILE A 227 -3.14 11.70 20.26
N ALA A 228 -3.72 12.41 21.23
CA ALA A 228 -3.11 13.61 21.81
C ALA A 228 -1.71 13.32 22.39
N GLY A 229 -1.54 12.18 23.09
CA GLY A 229 -0.24 11.73 23.59
C GLY A 229 0.81 11.42 22.52
N LYS A 230 0.38 11.16 21.27
CA LYS A 230 1.25 10.83 20.13
C LYS A 230 1.61 12.06 19.27
N THR A 231 1.08 13.24 19.58
CA THR A 231 1.27 14.49 18.80
C THR A 231 2.73 14.92 18.63
N ALA A 232 3.61 14.57 19.59
CA ALA A 232 5.05 14.82 19.47
C ALA A 232 5.64 14.15 18.21
N TYR A 233 5.11 12.99 17.81
CA TYR A 233 5.53 12.25 16.61
C TYR A 233 4.55 12.47 15.42
N LEU A 234 3.24 12.40 15.70
CA LEU A 234 2.13 12.57 14.76
C LEU A 234 1.63 14.02 14.75
N ASN A 235 2.48 14.94 14.29
CA ASN A 235 2.05 16.28 13.91
C ASN A 235 2.32 16.52 12.43
N ILE A 236 1.46 17.31 11.79
CA ILE A 236 1.46 17.51 10.34
C ILE A 236 2.82 18.03 9.83
N PRO A 237 3.45 19.08 10.40
CA PRO A 237 4.73 19.57 9.91
C PRO A 237 5.85 18.53 10.02
N PHE A 238 5.99 17.86 11.16
CA PHE A 238 7.04 16.86 11.37
C PHE A 238 6.84 15.63 10.48
N PHE A 239 5.59 15.18 10.30
CA PHE A 239 5.23 14.09 9.39
C PHE A 239 5.63 14.40 7.94
N LEU A 240 5.31 15.61 7.45
CA LEU A 240 5.67 16.06 6.10
C LEU A 240 7.18 16.16 5.91
N ILE A 241 7.90 16.72 6.89
CA ILE A 241 9.36 16.83 6.85
C ILE A 241 10.00 15.44 6.80
N ARG A 242 9.55 14.49 7.62
CA ARG A 242 10.04 13.10 7.61
C ARG A 242 9.79 12.43 6.26
N ALA A 243 8.56 12.49 5.74
CA ALA A 243 8.22 11.93 4.44
C ALA A 243 9.10 12.52 3.32
N PHE A 244 9.33 13.83 3.34
CA PHE A 244 10.21 14.50 2.39
C PHE A 244 11.67 14.03 2.51
N ILE A 245 12.21 13.93 3.73
CA ILE A 245 13.58 13.44 3.99
C ILE A 245 13.76 12.00 3.51
N TYR A 246 12.79 11.12 3.74
CA TYR A 246 12.85 9.74 3.29
C TYR A 246 12.92 9.67 1.76
N LEU A 247 11.98 10.33 1.09
CA LEU A 247 11.86 10.29 -0.37
C LEU A 247 13.06 10.95 -1.07
N ILE A 248 13.53 12.10 -0.57
CA ILE A 248 14.70 12.77 -1.15
C ILE A 248 15.96 11.93 -0.95
N GLY A 249 16.14 11.32 0.23
CA GLY A 249 17.28 10.46 0.52
C GLY A 249 17.33 9.23 -0.39
N TRP A 250 16.18 8.56 -0.59
CA TRP A 250 16.08 7.41 -1.50
C TRP A 250 16.33 7.81 -2.96
N CYS A 251 15.74 8.92 -3.42
CA CYS A 251 15.96 9.41 -4.78
C CYS A 251 17.41 9.84 -5.03
N LEU A 252 18.04 10.48 -4.04
CA LEU A 252 19.44 10.90 -4.11
C LEU A 252 20.37 9.69 -4.21
N ALA A 253 20.14 8.66 -3.39
CA ALA A 253 20.92 7.43 -3.44
C ALA A 253 20.78 6.71 -4.80
N ALA A 254 19.54 6.58 -5.32
CA ALA A 254 19.31 6.01 -6.64
C ALA A 254 20.02 6.81 -7.75
N PHE A 255 19.94 8.14 -7.69
CA PHE A 255 20.60 9.04 -8.63
C PHE A 255 22.14 8.89 -8.56
N MET A 256 22.72 8.90 -7.36
CA MET A 256 24.16 8.78 -7.16
C MET A 256 24.69 7.43 -7.65
N LEU A 257 24.06 6.32 -7.27
CA LEU A 257 24.47 4.98 -7.71
C LEU A 257 24.40 4.85 -9.23
N ARG A 258 23.32 5.35 -9.86
CA ARG A 258 23.21 5.36 -11.32
C ARG A 258 24.30 6.22 -11.97
N LYS A 259 24.54 7.43 -11.44
CA LYS A 259 25.56 8.35 -11.98
C LYS A 259 26.96 7.75 -11.91
N PHE A 260 27.33 7.16 -10.78
CA PHE A 260 28.66 6.53 -10.62
C PHE A 260 28.81 5.30 -11.50
N SER A 261 27.76 4.50 -11.63
CA SER A 261 27.70 3.34 -12.52
C SER A 261 27.84 3.71 -14.00
N LEU A 262 27.37 4.89 -14.42
CA LEU A 262 27.59 5.38 -15.80
C LEU A 262 29.01 5.93 -16.00
N ASN A 263 29.57 6.60 -14.99
CA ASN A 263 30.94 7.10 -15.06
C ASN A 263 31.98 5.96 -15.03
N GLU A 264 31.67 4.86 -14.34
CA GLU A 264 32.48 3.63 -14.35
C GLU A 264 32.63 3.06 -15.77
N ASP A 265 31.56 3.05 -16.55
CA ASP A 265 31.58 2.60 -17.95
C ASP A 265 32.45 3.50 -18.86
N LEU A 266 32.63 4.79 -18.51
CA LEU A 266 33.38 5.75 -19.31
C LEU A 266 34.87 5.79 -18.95
N GLU A 267 35.18 5.89 -17.65
CA GLU A 267 36.55 6.11 -17.17
C GLU A 267 37.26 4.80 -16.77
N GLY A 268 36.49 3.77 -16.39
CA GLY A 268 37.03 2.53 -15.83
C GLY A 268 37.70 2.71 -14.46
N GLY A 269 38.43 1.66 -14.04
CA GLY A 269 39.11 1.60 -12.75
C GLY A 269 38.19 1.47 -11.54
N LEU A 270 38.78 1.41 -10.34
CA LEU A 270 38.04 1.13 -9.10
C LEU A 270 37.47 2.38 -8.40
N ARG A 271 37.72 3.58 -8.93
CA ARG A 271 37.32 4.84 -8.28
C ARG A 271 35.81 4.95 -8.10
N TRP A 272 35.06 4.69 -9.17
CA TRP A 272 33.60 4.77 -9.15
C TRP A 272 32.97 3.57 -8.45
N HIS A 273 33.56 2.38 -8.62
CA HIS A 273 33.19 1.18 -7.87
C HIS A 273 33.23 1.42 -6.35
N ASN A 274 34.36 1.94 -5.83
CA ASN A 274 34.52 2.21 -4.40
C ASN A 274 33.53 3.28 -3.91
N LYS A 275 33.23 4.30 -4.73
CA LYS A 275 32.19 5.28 -4.40
C LYS A 275 30.79 4.65 -4.35
N MET A 276 30.48 3.72 -5.25
CA MET A 276 29.21 2.98 -5.21
C MET A 276 29.14 2.08 -3.97
N PHE A 277 30.22 1.39 -3.61
CA PHE A 277 30.33 0.61 -2.38
C PHE A 277 30.04 1.47 -1.14
N THR A 278 30.75 2.59 -0.98
CA THR A 278 30.55 3.50 0.17
C THR A 278 29.15 4.09 0.19
N THR A 279 28.63 4.53 -0.97
CA THR A 279 27.27 5.08 -1.05
C THR A 279 26.22 4.04 -0.70
N SER A 280 26.42 2.79 -1.15
CA SER A 280 25.53 1.67 -0.83
C SER A 280 25.55 1.37 0.67
N ALA A 281 26.72 1.35 1.30
CA ALA A 281 26.85 1.10 2.74
C ALA A 281 26.13 2.17 3.58
N ILE A 282 26.32 3.45 3.26
CA ILE A 282 25.61 4.56 3.90
C ILE A 282 24.10 4.44 3.65
N PHE A 283 23.71 4.13 2.40
CA PHE A 283 22.31 4.00 2.03
C PHE A 283 21.61 2.85 2.75
N ILE A 284 22.24 1.69 2.97
CA ILE A 284 21.58 0.58 3.69
C ILE A 284 21.23 0.98 5.12
N VAL A 285 22.13 1.66 5.83
CA VAL A 285 21.85 2.14 7.19
C VAL A 285 20.69 3.14 7.17
N PHE A 286 20.73 4.09 6.23
CA PHE A 286 19.63 5.05 6.04
C PHE A 286 18.31 4.35 5.70
N ALA A 287 18.33 3.38 4.78
CA ALA A 287 17.17 2.62 4.35
C ALA A 287 16.58 1.82 5.52
N ALA A 288 17.39 1.14 6.32
CA ALA A 288 16.90 0.34 7.45
C ALA A 288 16.06 1.17 8.45
N VAL A 289 16.48 2.40 8.73
CA VAL A 289 15.74 3.32 9.61
C VAL A 289 14.51 3.89 8.91
N THR A 290 14.68 4.37 7.67
CA THR A 290 13.62 5.08 6.94
C THR A 290 12.52 4.17 6.40
N THR A 291 12.80 2.90 6.13
CA THR A 291 11.76 1.92 5.75
C THR A 291 10.88 1.57 6.94
N SER A 292 11.47 1.40 8.12
CA SER A 292 10.75 1.08 9.35
C SER A 292 9.89 2.26 9.80
N THR A 293 10.50 3.45 9.92
CA THR A 293 9.79 4.69 10.28
C THR A 293 8.79 5.12 9.21
N GLY A 294 9.07 4.86 7.93
CA GLY A 294 8.12 5.04 6.84
C GLY A 294 6.90 4.12 6.93
N ALA A 295 7.07 2.86 7.37
CA ALA A 295 5.94 1.96 7.63
C ALA A 295 5.09 2.44 8.82
N TRP A 296 5.71 2.98 9.86
CA TRP A 296 5.01 3.61 10.98
C TRP A 296 4.21 4.83 10.53
N ASP A 297 4.84 5.69 9.73
CA ASP A 297 4.25 6.93 9.25
C ASP A 297 3.12 6.66 8.26
N TRP A 298 3.33 5.82 7.25
CA TRP A 298 2.41 5.75 6.11
C TRP A 298 1.35 4.66 6.22
N ILE A 299 1.60 3.61 7.00
CA ILE A 299 0.66 2.49 7.10
C ILE A 299 0.13 2.36 8.52
N MET A 300 1.01 2.29 9.53
CA MET A 300 0.58 2.09 10.91
C MET A 300 -0.23 3.28 11.44
N SER A 301 0.13 4.52 11.07
CA SER A 301 -0.59 5.71 11.54
C SER A 301 -2.02 5.85 10.99
N ILE A 302 -2.45 5.00 10.05
CA ILE A 302 -3.86 4.90 9.64
C ILE A 302 -4.71 4.40 10.81
N ASP A 303 -4.14 3.55 11.68
CA ASP A 303 -4.78 3.07 12.90
C ASP A 303 -3.94 3.47 14.12
N THR A 304 -4.21 4.65 14.66
CA THR A 304 -3.39 5.23 15.74
C THR A 304 -3.60 4.60 17.09
N HIS A 305 -4.60 3.76 17.28
CA HIS A 305 -4.79 3.02 18.52
C HIS A 305 -3.91 1.77 18.55
N TRP A 306 -3.58 1.25 17.37
CA TRP A 306 -2.73 0.09 17.24
C TRP A 306 -1.24 0.46 17.14
N PHE A 307 -0.37 -0.41 17.65
CA PHE A 307 1.08 -0.34 17.42
C PHE A 307 1.70 -1.74 17.40
N SER A 308 2.78 -1.91 16.64
CA SER A 308 3.53 -3.16 16.63
C SER A 308 4.98 -2.92 16.22
N THR A 309 5.92 -3.41 17.04
CA THR A 309 7.35 -3.23 16.80
C THR A 309 7.84 -3.99 15.56
N LEU A 310 7.28 -5.17 15.29
CA LEU A 310 7.68 -6.02 14.16
C LEU A 310 7.15 -5.51 12.80
N PHE A 311 6.16 -4.63 12.81
CA PHE A 311 5.44 -4.21 11.62
C PHE A 311 6.35 -3.62 10.53
N GLY A 312 7.33 -2.79 10.90
CA GLY A 312 8.27 -2.21 9.94
C GLY A 312 9.12 -3.26 9.19
N TRP A 313 9.50 -4.34 9.88
CA TRP A 313 10.27 -5.43 9.28
C TRP A 313 9.39 -6.30 8.38
N TYR A 314 8.15 -6.54 8.81
CA TYR A 314 7.16 -7.24 7.99
C TYR A 314 6.86 -6.48 6.69
N SER A 315 6.62 -5.17 6.76
CA SER A 315 6.46 -4.32 5.56
C SER A 315 7.71 -4.36 4.68
N PHE A 316 8.91 -4.29 5.27
CA PHE A 316 10.17 -4.43 4.55
C PHE A 316 10.28 -5.74 3.76
N ALA A 317 9.99 -6.86 4.42
CA ALA A 317 10.05 -8.16 3.77
C ALA A 317 9.09 -8.24 2.58
N SER A 318 7.87 -7.70 2.74
CA SER A 318 6.84 -7.71 1.68
C SER A 318 7.32 -7.01 0.40
N PHE A 319 7.88 -5.81 0.52
CA PHE A 319 8.37 -5.10 -0.66
C PHE A 319 9.70 -5.62 -1.19
N PHE A 320 10.56 -6.16 -0.33
CA PHE A 320 11.86 -6.68 -0.76
C PHE A 320 11.69 -7.94 -1.62
N VAL A 321 10.79 -8.86 -1.22
CA VAL A 321 10.39 -10.01 -2.03
C VAL A 321 9.80 -9.55 -3.36
N SER A 322 8.90 -8.56 -3.33
CA SER A 322 8.28 -7.99 -4.52
C SER A 322 9.32 -7.38 -5.48
N ALA A 323 10.33 -6.69 -4.96
CA ALA A 323 11.43 -6.17 -5.76
C ALA A 323 12.26 -7.29 -6.41
N CYS A 324 12.58 -8.36 -5.66
CA CYS A 324 13.27 -9.53 -6.21
C CYS A 324 12.46 -10.17 -7.34
N ALA A 325 11.15 -10.28 -7.19
CA ALA A 325 10.24 -10.80 -8.21
C ALA A 325 10.23 -9.92 -9.47
N VAL A 326 10.15 -8.59 -9.34
CA VAL A 326 10.22 -7.68 -10.49
C VAL A 326 11.57 -7.75 -11.20
N ILE A 327 12.68 -7.79 -10.46
CA ILE A 327 14.03 -7.92 -11.06
C ILE A 327 14.13 -9.25 -11.83
N ALA A 328 13.64 -10.35 -11.27
CA ALA A 328 13.60 -11.65 -11.92
C ALA A 328 12.74 -11.62 -13.20
N ILE A 329 11.52 -11.07 -13.13
CA ILE A 329 10.61 -10.96 -14.28
C ILE A 329 11.24 -10.17 -15.41
N ILE A 330 11.82 -9.00 -15.14
CA ILE A 330 12.46 -8.17 -16.17
C ILE A 330 13.68 -8.87 -16.74
N THR A 331 14.50 -9.51 -15.90
CA THR A 331 15.69 -10.26 -16.36
C THR A 331 15.29 -11.41 -17.28
N ILE A 332 14.27 -12.19 -16.90
CA ILE A 332 13.74 -13.29 -17.71
C ILE A 332 13.14 -12.78 -19.02
N HIS A 333 12.39 -11.68 -18.98
CA HIS A 333 11.84 -11.04 -20.18
C HIS A 333 12.95 -10.61 -21.17
N LEU A 334 14.01 -9.98 -20.67
CA LEU A 334 15.17 -9.60 -21.48
C LEU A 334 15.93 -10.82 -22.01
N LYS A 335 16.01 -11.91 -21.24
CA LYS A 335 16.61 -13.17 -21.68
C LYS A 335 15.82 -13.80 -22.82
N TYR A 336 14.48 -13.90 -22.70
CA TYR A 336 13.63 -14.42 -23.78
C TYR A 336 13.70 -13.55 -25.04
N SER A 337 13.91 -12.25 -24.88
CA SER A 337 14.04 -11.29 -25.98
C SER A 337 15.44 -11.28 -26.63
N GLY A 338 16.38 -12.10 -26.16
CA GLY A 338 17.74 -12.20 -26.72
C GLY A 338 18.70 -11.08 -26.29
N TYR A 339 18.35 -10.23 -25.32
CA TYR A 339 19.19 -9.11 -24.90
C TYR A 339 20.23 -9.47 -23.83
N LEU A 340 20.08 -10.62 -23.17
CA LEU A 340 20.96 -11.10 -22.09
C LEU A 340 21.48 -12.50 -22.42
N GLU A 341 22.54 -12.59 -23.22
CA GLU A 341 23.11 -13.89 -23.62
C GLU A 341 23.80 -14.60 -22.45
N ASN A 342 24.51 -13.85 -21.60
CA ASN A 342 25.34 -14.36 -20.50
C ASN A 342 24.53 -14.91 -19.32
N VAL A 343 23.23 -14.62 -19.27
CA VAL A 343 22.34 -15.12 -18.21
C VAL A 343 21.97 -16.57 -18.48
N ASN A 344 22.28 -17.47 -17.54
CA ASN A 344 22.09 -18.91 -17.65
C ASN A 344 21.16 -19.46 -16.55
N GLU A 345 21.00 -20.77 -16.49
CA GLU A 345 20.18 -21.47 -15.49
C GLU A 345 20.67 -21.26 -14.05
N ASN A 346 21.96 -20.99 -13.83
CA ASN A 346 22.51 -20.77 -12.50
C ASN A 346 22.05 -19.41 -11.95
N HIS A 347 21.95 -18.40 -12.82
CA HIS A 347 21.32 -17.12 -12.44
C HIS A 347 19.83 -17.32 -12.09
N MET A 348 19.10 -18.17 -12.83
CA MET A 348 17.70 -18.50 -12.49
C MET A 348 17.63 -19.18 -11.13
N HIS A 349 18.57 -20.09 -10.86
CA HIS A 349 18.67 -20.76 -9.58
C HIS A 349 18.86 -19.78 -8.42
N ASP A 350 19.72 -18.75 -8.58
CA ASP A 350 19.89 -17.73 -7.56
C ASP A 350 18.66 -16.85 -7.37
N PHE A 351 17.99 -16.44 -8.45
CA PHE A 351 16.69 -15.77 -8.33
C PHE A 351 15.67 -16.63 -7.57
N GLY A 352 15.60 -17.93 -7.89
CA GLY A 352 14.77 -18.89 -7.15
C GLY A 352 15.12 -18.98 -5.67
N ARG A 353 16.41 -18.89 -5.31
CA ARG A 353 16.84 -18.83 -3.89
C ARG A 353 16.40 -17.54 -3.21
N TYR A 354 16.54 -16.38 -3.86
CA TYR A 354 16.05 -15.11 -3.32
C TYR A 354 14.54 -15.16 -3.10
N LEU A 355 13.78 -15.57 -4.11
CA LEU A 355 12.31 -15.65 -4.01
C LEU A 355 11.89 -16.59 -2.89
N LEU A 356 12.42 -17.81 -2.83
CA LEU A 356 12.06 -18.77 -1.80
C LEU A 356 12.46 -18.31 -0.39
N ALA A 357 13.71 -17.88 -0.21
CA ALA A 357 14.23 -17.52 1.12
C ALA A 357 13.48 -16.32 1.71
N PHE A 358 13.27 -15.27 0.92
CA PHE A 358 12.57 -14.09 1.42
C PHE A 358 11.06 -14.29 1.54
N SER A 359 10.46 -15.19 0.75
CA SER A 359 9.06 -15.64 0.95
C SER A 359 8.87 -16.33 2.30
N ILE A 360 9.79 -17.23 2.68
CA ILE A 360 9.81 -17.87 4.01
C ILE A 360 10.03 -16.82 5.10
N PHE A 361 10.96 -15.89 4.90
CA PHE A 361 11.21 -14.81 5.86
C PHE A 361 9.99 -13.92 6.08
N TRP A 362 9.30 -13.50 5.01
CA TRP A 362 8.05 -12.74 5.11
C TRP A 362 6.97 -13.54 5.87
N THR A 363 6.82 -14.83 5.57
CA THR A 363 5.84 -15.70 6.23
C THR A 363 6.12 -15.84 7.72
N TYR A 364 7.41 -15.97 8.08
CA TYR A 364 7.84 -15.99 9.48
C TYR A 364 7.43 -14.70 10.20
N LEU A 365 7.70 -13.53 9.62
CA LEU A 365 7.34 -12.25 10.24
C LEU A 365 5.82 -12.06 10.35
N TRP A 366 5.08 -12.42 9.31
CA TRP A 366 3.62 -12.39 9.33
C TRP A 366 3.07 -13.27 10.46
N PHE A 367 3.54 -14.52 10.55
CA PHE A 367 3.08 -15.46 11.56
C PHE A 367 3.51 -15.05 12.97
N ALA A 368 4.74 -14.59 13.15
CA ALA A 368 5.25 -14.13 14.44
C ALA A 368 4.46 -12.92 14.96
N GLN A 369 4.11 -11.97 14.10
CA GLN A 369 3.26 -10.84 14.47
C GLN A 369 1.87 -11.30 14.90
N TYR A 370 1.23 -12.10 14.05
CA TYR A 370 -0.13 -12.59 14.31
C TYR A 370 -0.20 -13.44 15.59
N MET A 371 0.69 -14.44 15.71
CA MET A 371 0.66 -15.39 16.81
C MET A 371 0.83 -14.71 18.16
N LEU A 372 1.72 -13.72 18.28
CA LEU A 372 1.94 -13.02 19.55
C LEU A 372 0.72 -12.19 19.96
N ILE A 373 0.10 -11.45 19.02
CA ILE A 373 -1.11 -10.66 19.32
C ILE A 373 -2.29 -11.58 19.64
N TRP A 374 -2.45 -12.66 18.87
CA TRP A 374 -3.51 -13.65 19.11
C TRP A 374 -3.34 -14.38 20.45
N TYR A 375 -2.10 -14.72 20.84
CA TYR A 375 -1.81 -15.45 22.06
C TYR A 375 -2.05 -14.61 23.32
N SER A 376 -1.61 -13.35 23.32
CA SER A 376 -1.78 -12.45 24.47
C SER A 376 -3.14 -11.76 24.53
N ASN A 377 -3.81 -11.61 23.38
CA ASN A 377 -5.18 -11.10 23.24
C ASN A 377 -5.48 -9.82 24.06
N ILE A 378 -4.54 -8.85 24.04
CA ILE A 378 -4.71 -7.56 24.72
C ILE A 378 -5.73 -6.73 23.92
N PRO A 379 -6.83 -6.23 24.55
CA PRO A 379 -7.94 -5.62 23.83
C PRO A 379 -7.55 -4.49 22.86
N GLU A 380 -6.58 -3.65 23.23
CA GLU A 380 -6.11 -2.53 22.40
C GLU A 380 -5.40 -3.00 21.11
N GLU A 381 -4.67 -4.12 21.16
CA GLU A 381 -3.85 -4.60 20.03
C GLU A 381 -4.60 -5.55 19.10
N VAL A 382 -5.66 -6.19 19.59
CA VAL A 382 -6.41 -7.23 18.88
C VAL A 382 -7.35 -6.65 17.82
N THR A 383 -7.82 -5.43 18.01
CA THR A 383 -8.73 -4.71 17.10
C THR A 383 -8.24 -4.70 15.64
N TYR A 384 -6.92 -4.57 15.45
CA TYR A 384 -6.27 -4.63 14.14
C TYR A 384 -6.57 -5.94 13.40
N TYR A 385 -6.44 -7.08 14.07
CA TYR A 385 -6.69 -8.39 13.48
C TYR A 385 -8.17 -8.75 13.44
N LEU A 386 -8.98 -8.25 14.38
CA LEU A 386 -10.41 -8.54 14.47
C LEU A 386 -11.14 -8.18 13.16
N ILE A 387 -11.05 -6.91 12.71
CA ILE A 387 -11.69 -6.45 11.47
C ILE A 387 -11.14 -7.20 10.24
N ARG A 388 -9.84 -7.53 10.26
CA ARG A 388 -9.15 -8.22 9.16
C ARG A 388 -9.57 -9.68 9.04
N PHE A 389 -9.78 -10.39 10.14
CA PHE A 389 -10.26 -11.78 10.10
C PHE A 389 -11.77 -11.88 9.89
N GLU A 390 -12.55 -10.91 10.36
CA GLU A 390 -13.98 -10.89 10.05
C GLU A 390 -14.21 -10.64 8.55
N SER A 391 -13.74 -9.50 8.04
CA SER A 391 -14.13 -9.06 6.69
C SER A 391 -13.12 -9.38 5.59
N TYR A 392 -11.85 -9.68 5.90
CA TYR A 392 -10.76 -9.83 4.92
C TYR A 392 -10.07 -11.21 4.95
N HIS A 393 -10.57 -12.18 5.73
CA HIS A 393 -9.90 -13.47 5.91
C HIS A 393 -9.59 -14.21 4.60
N ILE A 394 -10.47 -14.13 3.61
CA ILE A 394 -10.25 -14.76 2.30
C ILE A 394 -9.00 -14.18 1.63
N LEU A 395 -8.82 -12.85 1.68
CA LEU A 395 -7.65 -12.19 1.11
C LEU A 395 -6.36 -12.57 1.84
N ILE A 396 -6.42 -12.69 3.17
CA ILE A 396 -5.28 -13.14 3.99
C ILE A 396 -4.85 -14.56 3.58
N ILE A 397 -5.82 -15.48 3.46
CA ILE A 397 -5.54 -16.87 3.07
C ILE A 397 -4.95 -16.92 1.65
N ILE A 398 -5.51 -16.16 0.71
CA ILE A 398 -4.98 -16.07 -0.66
C ILE A 398 -3.55 -15.52 -0.63
N ALA A 399 -3.27 -14.45 0.13
CA ALA A 399 -1.93 -13.89 0.25
C ALA A 399 -0.93 -14.91 0.80
N LEU A 400 -1.31 -15.68 1.82
CA LEU A 400 -0.46 -16.77 2.36
C LEU A 400 -0.23 -17.89 1.33
N ILE A 401 -1.25 -18.30 0.59
CA ILE A 401 -1.08 -19.33 -0.44
C ILE A 401 -0.12 -18.83 -1.54
N LEU A 402 -0.27 -17.60 -1.99
CA LEU A 402 0.55 -17.02 -3.07
C LEU A 402 1.98 -16.70 -2.61
N ASN A 403 2.17 -16.18 -1.40
CA ASN A 403 3.47 -15.73 -0.91
C ASN A 403 4.24 -16.80 -0.14
N PHE A 404 3.60 -17.87 0.34
CA PHE A 404 4.27 -18.95 1.07
C PHE A 404 4.12 -20.31 0.37
N ALA A 405 2.90 -20.82 0.25
CA ALA A 405 2.68 -22.18 -0.24
C ALA A 405 3.16 -22.35 -1.68
N THR A 406 2.90 -21.34 -2.53
CA THR A 406 3.31 -21.34 -3.94
C THR A 406 4.83 -21.39 -4.09
N PRO A 407 5.64 -20.46 -3.55
CA PRO A 407 7.09 -20.57 -3.67
C PRO A 407 7.64 -21.83 -3.01
N MET A 408 7.11 -22.22 -1.86
CA MET A 408 7.55 -23.43 -1.15
C MET A 408 7.33 -24.69 -1.99
N LEU A 409 6.17 -24.86 -2.62
CA LEU A 409 5.86 -26.07 -3.38
C LEU A 409 6.44 -26.05 -4.79
N LEU A 410 6.46 -24.90 -5.46
CA LEU A 410 6.77 -24.80 -6.87
C LEU A 410 8.25 -24.58 -7.18
N ILE A 411 9.03 -24.02 -6.26
CA ILE A 411 10.45 -23.75 -6.44
C ILE A 411 11.30 -24.16 -5.23
N GLN A 412 10.93 -25.19 -4.46
CA GLN A 412 11.82 -25.77 -3.44
C GLN A 412 12.94 -26.61 -4.07
N ASP A 413 12.59 -27.46 -5.05
CA ASP A 413 13.54 -28.33 -5.72
C ASP A 413 14.58 -27.57 -6.57
N ARG A 414 15.80 -28.12 -6.68
CA ARG A 414 16.89 -27.50 -7.43
C ARG A 414 16.57 -27.40 -8.92
N ALA A 415 15.94 -28.42 -9.51
CA ALA A 415 15.63 -28.41 -10.94
C ALA A 415 14.57 -27.35 -11.26
N ALA A 416 13.54 -27.24 -10.42
CA ALA A 416 12.49 -26.23 -10.56
C ALA A 416 13.03 -24.79 -10.55
N LYS A 417 14.01 -24.48 -9.69
CA LYS A 417 14.66 -23.16 -9.62
C LYS A 417 15.47 -22.79 -10.86
N ARG A 418 15.92 -23.78 -11.65
CA ARG A 418 16.71 -23.53 -12.87
C ARG A 418 15.84 -23.25 -14.10
N LEU A 419 14.55 -23.62 -14.04
CA LEU A 419 13.61 -23.42 -15.13
C LEU A 419 13.08 -21.99 -15.15
N LYS A 420 13.51 -21.21 -16.16
CA LYS A 420 13.08 -19.81 -16.37
C LYS A 420 11.56 -19.62 -16.36
N GLY A 421 10.79 -20.56 -16.94
CA GLY A 421 9.34 -20.49 -16.98
C GLY A 421 8.70 -20.66 -15.60
N GLN A 422 9.25 -21.56 -14.78
CA GLN A 422 8.79 -21.82 -13.42
C GLN A 422 9.08 -20.62 -12.51
N VAL A 423 10.31 -20.09 -12.57
CA VAL A 423 10.71 -18.89 -11.80
C VAL A 423 9.85 -17.69 -12.19
N LEU A 424 9.58 -17.49 -13.48
CA LEU A 424 8.71 -16.43 -13.98
C LEU A 424 7.29 -16.56 -13.42
N PHE A 425 6.71 -17.76 -13.49
CA PHE A 425 5.36 -18.02 -13.00
C PHE A 425 5.23 -17.74 -11.50
N VAL A 426 6.16 -18.26 -10.69
CA VAL A 426 6.17 -18.02 -9.24
C VAL A 426 6.38 -16.55 -8.91
N ALA A 427 7.28 -15.85 -9.61
CA ALA A 427 7.50 -14.43 -9.38
C ALA A 427 6.23 -13.59 -9.63
N ILE A 428 5.43 -13.92 -10.66
CA ILE A 428 4.15 -13.24 -10.92
C ILE A 428 3.15 -13.50 -9.79
N LEU A 429 3.04 -14.74 -9.32
CA LEU A 429 2.11 -15.10 -8.24
C LEU A 429 2.48 -14.40 -6.91
N ILE A 430 3.77 -14.34 -6.59
CA ILE A 430 4.30 -13.60 -5.44
C ILE A 430 3.92 -12.11 -5.52
N LEU A 431 4.01 -11.48 -6.70
CA LEU A 431 3.61 -10.07 -6.85
C LEU A 431 2.12 -9.85 -6.60
N ILE A 432 1.27 -10.76 -7.08
CA ILE A 432 -0.17 -10.69 -6.83
C ILE A 432 -0.44 -10.87 -5.33
N GLY A 433 0.21 -11.83 -4.68
CA GLY A 433 0.08 -12.08 -3.25
C GLY A 433 0.52 -10.90 -2.40
N HIS A 434 1.66 -10.27 -2.70
CA HIS A 434 2.11 -9.07 -1.97
C HIS A 434 1.28 -7.82 -2.26
N PHE A 435 0.65 -7.70 -3.44
CA PHE A 435 -0.32 -6.64 -3.66
C PHE A 435 -1.54 -6.81 -2.74
N ILE A 436 -2.05 -8.04 -2.61
CA ILE A 436 -3.15 -8.36 -1.69
C ILE A 436 -2.72 -8.11 -0.24
N ASP A 437 -1.49 -8.46 0.13
CA ASP A 437 -0.91 -8.18 1.44
C ASP A 437 -0.96 -6.68 1.79
N VAL A 438 -0.47 -5.81 0.89
CA VAL A 438 -0.53 -4.35 1.06
C VAL A 438 -1.97 -3.84 1.07
N TYR A 439 -2.85 -4.42 0.27
CA TYR A 439 -4.28 -4.08 0.28
C TYR A 439 -4.91 -4.35 1.66
N VAL A 440 -4.63 -5.51 2.27
CA VAL A 440 -5.12 -5.87 3.61
C VAL A 440 -4.46 -5.04 4.73
N MET A 441 -3.22 -4.56 4.53
CA MET A 441 -2.60 -3.64 5.49
C MET A 441 -3.36 -2.30 5.56
N ILE A 442 -3.87 -1.78 4.44
CA ILE A 442 -4.37 -0.39 4.32
C ILE A 442 -5.89 -0.28 4.29
N MET A 443 -6.57 -1.11 3.49
CA MET A 443 -8.00 -0.94 3.21
C MET A 443 -8.90 -1.05 4.45
N PRO A 444 -8.68 -1.99 5.39
CA PRO A 444 -9.48 -2.06 6.62
C PRO A 444 -9.46 -0.76 7.43
N GLY A 445 -8.30 -0.08 7.49
CA GLY A 445 -8.16 1.16 8.26
C GLY A 445 -8.74 2.40 7.56
N THR A 446 -9.05 2.32 6.26
CA THR A 446 -9.53 3.48 5.48
C THR A 446 -10.98 3.37 5.02
N VAL A 447 -11.45 2.15 4.71
CA VAL A 447 -12.81 1.90 4.23
C VAL A 447 -13.58 0.90 5.10
N GLY A 448 -12.97 0.38 6.16
CA GLY A 448 -13.59 -0.57 7.09
C GLY A 448 -14.06 -1.84 6.38
N THR A 449 -15.32 -2.19 6.61
CA THR A 449 -16.03 -3.34 6.04
C THR A 449 -16.47 -3.12 4.58
N HIS A 450 -16.47 -1.88 4.07
CA HIS A 450 -17.03 -1.53 2.76
C HIS A 450 -16.06 -1.71 1.58
N TRP A 451 -15.12 -2.64 1.71
CA TRP A 451 -14.14 -2.93 0.66
C TRP A 451 -14.76 -3.74 -0.47
N HIS A 452 -14.19 -3.59 -1.66
CA HIS A 452 -14.42 -4.50 -2.78
C HIS A 452 -13.33 -4.30 -3.82
N LEU A 453 -13.02 -5.37 -4.56
CA LEU A 453 -12.13 -5.33 -5.71
C LEU A 453 -12.93 -4.98 -6.96
N GLY A 454 -13.22 -3.69 -7.13
CA GLY A 454 -14.00 -3.18 -8.24
C GLY A 454 -13.14 -2.64 -9.39
N PHE A 455 -13.83 -1.96 -10.31
CA PHE A 455 -13.18 -1.29 -11.44
C PHE A 455 -12.15 -0.24 -11.00
N VAL A 456 -12.41 0.47 -9.89
CA VAL A 456 -11.51 1.50 -9.36
C VAL A 456 -10.20 0.88 -8.89
N GLU A 457 -10.24 -0.17 -8.07
CA GLU A 457 -9.04 -0.83 -7.52
C GLU A 457 -8.22 -1.49 -8.62
N ILE A 458 -8.87 -2.34 -9.43
CA ILE A 458 -8.18 -3.11 -10.48
C ILE A 458 -7.70 -2.17 -11.58
N GLY A 459 -8.52 -1.22 -12.01
CA GLY A 459 -8.15 -0.25 -13.04
C GLY A 459 -6.98 0.64 -12.60
N THR A 460 -7.00 1.14 -11.36
CA THR A 460 -5.88 1.92 -10.79
C THR A 460 -4.60 1.10 -10.77
N PHE A 461 -4.65 -0.13 -10.26
CA PHE A 461 -3.50 -1.02 -10.21
C PHE A 461 -2.92 -1.33 -11.62
N LEU A 462 -3.79 -1.64 -12.59
CA LEU A 462 -3.39 -1.83 -13.99
C LEU A 462 -2.75 -0.56 -14.59
N GLY A 463 -3.28 0.62 -14.25
CA GLY A 463 -2.68 1.90 -14.59
C GLY A 463 -1.26 2.05 -14.10
N TYR A 464 -1.02 1.70 -12.84
CA TYR A 464 0.32 1.71 -12.26
C TYR A 464 1.24 0.66 -12.89
N ILE A 465 0.75 -0.55 -13.23
CA ILE A 465 1.56 -1.53 -14.00
C ILE A 465 2.04 -0.91 -15.31
N GLY A 466 1.16 -0.25 -16.06
CA GLY A 466 1.50 0.43 -17.30
C GLY A 466 2.50 1.57 -17.09
N PHE A 467 2.27 2.41 -16.08
CA PHE A 467 3.11 3.54 -15.75
C PHE A 467 4.52 3.12 -15.31
N PHE A 468 4.59 2.18 -14.36
CA PHE A 468 5.83 1.61 -13.86
C PHE A 468 6.63 0.93 -14.98
N THR A 469 5.99 0.05 -15.75
CA THR A 469 6.64 -0.67 -16.85
C THR A 469 7.17 0.31 -17.91
N PHE A 470 6.43 1.36 -18.23
CA PHE A 470 6.89 2.38 -19.16
C PHE A 470 8.16 3.08 -18.67
N ILE A 471 8.19 3.54 -17.42
CA ILE A 471 9.35 4.23 -16.85
C ILE A 471 10.57 3.32 -16.82
N VAL A 472 10.41 2.08 -16.36
CA VAL A 472 11.50 1.11 -16.24
C VAL A 472 12.07 0.71 -17.60
N LEU A 473 11.23 0.31 -18.55
CA LEU A 473 11.69 -0.08 -19.89
C LEU A 473 12.27 1.10 -20.68
N ASN A 474 11.72 2.30 -20.51
CA ASN A 474 12.30 3.51 -21.09
C ASN A 474 13.68 3.81 -20.49
N SER A 475 13.86 3.62 -19.18
CA SER A 475 15.16 3.78 -18.52
C SER A 475 16.19 2.76 -19.03
N LEU A 476 15.80 1.49 -19.23
CA LEU A 476 16.65 0.46 -19.84
C LEU A 476 17.06 0.80 -21.27
N SER A 477 16.17 1.40 -22.07
CA SER A 477 16.50 1.74 -23.46
C SER A 477 17.51 2.87 -23.62
N LYS A 478 17.81 3.62 -22.55
CA LYS A 478 18.72 4.77 -22.59
C LYS A 478 20.18 4.42 -22.33
N VAL A 479 20.48 3.20 -21.86
CA VAL A 479 21.82 2.79 -21.43
C VAL A 479 22.11 1.36 -21.93
N PRO A 480 23.37 1.01 -22.24
CA PRO A 480 23.77 -0.39 -22.45
C PRO A 480 23.43 -1.28 -21.25
N LEU A 481 23.04 -2.54 -21.51
CA LEU A 481 22.62 -3.47 -20.46
C LEU A 481 23.78 -4.07 -19.66
N SER A 482 24.97 -4.20 -20.27
CA SER A 482 26.18 -4.67 -19.60
C SER A 482 27.01 -3.49 -19.11
N GLN A 483 27.55 -3.59 -17.89
CA GLN A 483 28.50 -2.66 -17.31
C GLN A 483 29.91 -3.07 -17.71
N LYS A 484 30.53 -2.36 -18.65
CA LYS A 484 31.75 -2.81 -19.34
C LYS A 484 32.94 -2.97 -18.40
N ASN A 485 33.07 -2.07 -17.44
CA ASN A 485 34.25 -1.97 -16.59
C ASN A 485 33.98 -2.46 -15.15
N HIS A 486 32.88 -3.19 -14.93
CA HIS A 486 32.57 -3.68 -13.59
C HIS A 486 33.61 -4.72 -13.15
N PRO A 487 34.22 -4.59 -11.95
CA PRO A 487 35.33 -5.46 -11.52
C PRO A 487 35.01 -6.96 -11.53
N MET A 488 33.75 -7.33 -11.27
CA MET A 488 33.28 -8.72 -11.22
C MET A 488 32.53 -9.17 -12.48
N LEU A 489 32.63 -8.44 -13.59
CA LEU A 489 31.89 -8.80 -14.81
C LEU A 489 32.27 -10.20 -15.31
N ILE A 490 33.58 -10.52 -15.35
CA ILE A 490 34.09 -11.80 -15.85
C ILE A 490 33.55 -12.98 -15.03
N GLU A 491 33.48 -12.83 -13.71
CA GLU A 491 32.91 -13.85 -12.82
C GLU A 491 31.42 -14.07 -13.10
N SER A 492 30.66 -13.00 -13.30
CA SER A 492 29.23 -13.07 -13.67
C SER A 492 29.01 -13.79 -15.00
N GLU A 493 29.85 -13.52 -16.01
CA GLU A 493 29.74 -14.13 -17.33
C GLU A 493 30.02 -15.64 -17.31
N HIS A 494 30.88 -16.07 -16.39
CA HIS A 494 31.21 -17.48 -16.19
C HIS A 494 30.49 -18.10 -14.99
N HIS A 495 29.41 -17.48 -14.52
CA HIS A 495 28.72 -17.91 -13.30
C HIS A 495 28.15 -19.33 -13.40
N HIS A 496 28.54 -20.18 -12.46
CA HIS A 496 28.09 -21.57 -12.34
C HIS A 496 27.96 -22.01 -10.88
N ILE A 497 26.97 -22.86 -10.60
CA ILE A 497 26.62 -23.38 -9.25
C ILE A 497 26.32 -24.86 -9.30
#